data_AF-A0A370KFN5-F1
#
_entry.id   AF-A0A370KFN5-F1
#
_cell.length_a   1.000
_cell.length_b   1.000
_cell.length_c   1.000
_cell.angle_alpha   90.00
_cell.angle_beta   90.00
_cell.angle_gamma   90.00
#
_symmetry.space_group_name_H-M   'P 1'
#
loop_
_entity.id
_entity.type
_entity.pdbx_description
1 polymer ?
#
loop_
_entity_poly.entity_id
_entity_poly.type
_entity_poly.pdbx_seq_one_letter_code
_entity_poly.pdbx_strand_id
1 'polypeptide(L)'
;MAAQAAKGRSQAAMEAGNRAIALNPSNPETAAALAGVLYSGYREAGASMAKDASRDTDAVPRCAMIVLALDAYRNGRYSQALVWTEQMNGSSPLMSVIRAAALGQLGSDQAKANLDKEVVSPTAFKKAINEIGLQPDLVSMLERGLTKAGSILNLRAALLADAESGLYSKSLRDRRRSGCSVDPVYISSLDKIDSYH
;
A
#
# COMPACT_ATOMS: atom_id res chain seq x y z
N MET A 1 -3.65 1.64 15.57
CA MET A 1 -4.00 2.26 14.28
C MET A 1 -3.96 1.26 13.12
N ALA A 2 -2.77 0.80 12.69
CA ALA A 2 -2.61 -0.10 11.53
C ALA A 2 -3.48 -1.37 11.59
N ALA A 3 -3.55 -2.04 12.75
CA ALA A 3 -4.38 -3.23 12.94
C ALA A 3 -5.90 -2.98 12.79
N GLN A 4 -6.37 -1.75 13.01
CA GLN A 4 -7.78 -1.39 12.78
C GLN A 4 -8.01 -1.05 11.29
N ALA A 5 -7.06 -0.36 10.67
CA ALA A 5 -7.09 -0.05 9.24
C ALA A 5 -7.14 -1.34 8.39
N ALA A 6 -6.28 -2.32 8.69
CA ALA A 6 -6.24 -3.62 8.02
C ALA A 6 -7.54 -4.45 8.21
N LYS A 7 -8.37 -4.12 9.21
CA LYS A 7 -9.69 -4.74 9.44
C LYS A 7 -10.83 -3.97 8.78
N GLY A 8 -10.55 -2.96 7.96
CA GLY A 8 -11.55 -2.06 7.38
C GLY A 8 -12.24 -1.16 8.40
N ARG A 9 -11.72 -1.06 9.62
CA ARG A 9 -12.30 -0.26 10.72
C ARG A 9 -11.74 1.15 10.68
N SER A 10 -12.01 1.87 9.60
CA SER A 10 -11.41 3.18 9.32
C SER A 10 -11.65 4.19 10.46
N GLN A 11 -12.85 4.20 11.07
CA GLN A 11 -13.14 5.09 12.20
C GLN A 11 -12.24 4.80 13.42
N ALA A 12 -12.14 3.53 13.82
CA ALA A 12 -11.28 3.13 14.94
C ALA A 12 -9.78 3.34 14.63
N ALA A 13 -9.38 3.24 13.36
CA ALA A 13 -8.02 3.55 12.92
C ALA A 13 -7.73 5.06 13.05
N MET A 14 -8.65 5.92 12.60
CA MET A 14 -8.54 7.39 12.72
C MET A 14 -8.50 7.83 14.18
N GLU A 15 -9.39 7.32 15.03
CA GLU A 15 -9.38 7.62 16.47
C GLU A 15 -8.06 7.22 17.13
N ALA A 16 -7.53 6.04 16.79
CA ALA A 16 -6.25 5.61 17.30
C ALA A 16 -5.08 6.47 16.79
N GLY A 17 -5.12 6.93 15.54
CA GLY A 17 -4.12 7.85 14.99
C GLY A 17 -4.19 9.24 15.63
N ASN A 18 -5.38 9.79 15.81
CA ASN A 18 -5.59 11.08 16.49
C ASN A 18 -5.07 11.04 17.93
N ARG A 19 -5.33 9.94 18.67
CA ARG A 19 -4.74 9.75 20.01
C ARG A 19 -3.21 9.69 19.96
N ALA A 20 -2.64 9.00 18.97
CA ALA A 20 -1.19 8.91 18.82
C ALA A 20 -0.55 10.28 18.51
N ILE A 21 -1.17 11.08 17.64
CA ILE A 21 -0.74 12.45 17.35
C ILE A 21 -0.85 13.33 18.59
N ALA A 22 -1.94 13.23 19.37
CA ALA A 22 -2.08 13.99 20.61
C ALA A 22 -0.98 13.67 21.64
N LEU A 23 -0.47 12.44 21.65
CA LEU A 23 0.64 12.02 22.52
C LEU A 23 2.01 12.48 22.00
N ASN A 24 2.22 12.51 20.69
CA ASN A 24 3.46 12.98 20.08
C ASN A 24 3.21 13.76 18.78
N PRO A 25 2.87 15.06 18.89
CA PRO A 25 2.46 15.87 17.74
C PRO A 25 3.54 16.07 16.69
N SER A 26 4.81 16.01 17.10
CA SER A 26 5.96 16.27 16.25
C SER A 26 6.52 15.01 15.58
N ASN A 27 5.86 13.85 15.72
CA ASN A 27 6.33 12.61 15.13
C ASN A 27 5.81 12.45 13.68
N PRO A 28 6.68 12.62 12.66
CA PRO A 28 6.26 12.54 11.26
C PRO A 28 5.84 11.12 10.85
N GLU A 29 6.35 10.05 11.48
CA GLU A 29 5.92 8.67 11.20
C GLU A 29 4.48 8.43 11.63
N THR A 30 4.07 9.00 12.76
CA THR A 30 2.69 8.87 13.25
C THR A 30 1.72 9.63 12.35
N ALA A 31 2.10 10.87 11.97
CA ALA A 31 1.33 11.66 11.02
C ALA A 31 1.22 10.98 9.64
N ALA A 32 2.32 10.45 9.12
CA ALA A 32 2.35 9.73 7.84
C ALA A 32 1.51 8.45 7.86
N ALA A 33 1.51 7.70 8.96
CA ALA A 33 0.70 6.51 9.08
C ALA A 33 -0.81 6.85 9.19
N LEU A 34 -1.19 7.94 9.86
CA LEU A 34 -2.57 8.45 9.83
C LEU A 34 -2.95 8.96 8.43
N ALA A 35 -2.03 9.61 7.72
CA ALA A 35 -2.25 10.06 6.35
C ALA A 35 -2.65 8.89 5.42
N GLY A 36 -2.03 7.72 5.57
CA GLY A 36 -2.40 6.51 4.84
C GLY A 36 -3.83 6.03 5.16
N VAL A 37 -4.23 6.06 6.43
CA VAL A 37 -5.60 5.74 6.85
C VAL A 37 -6.60 6.73 6.24
N LEU A 38 -6.32 8.03 6.32
CA LEU A 38 -7.16 9.07 5.75
C LEU A 38 -7.26 8.92 4.24
N TYR A 39 -6.18 8.59 3.54
CA TYR A 39 -6.19 8.51 2.08
C TYR A 39 -7.17 7.46 1.53
N SER A 40 -7.52 6.43 2.32
CA SER A 40 -8.53 5.42 1.93
C SER A 40 -9.95 5.98 1.78
N GLY A 41 -10.35 7.01 2.56
CA GLY A 41 -11.70 7.58 2.57
C GLY A 41 -11.79 9.09 2.39
N TYR A 42 -10.78 9.81 2.85
CA TYR A 42 -10.62 11.26 2.85
C TYR A 42 -9.34 11.65 2.11
N ARG A 43 -9.30 11.38 0.80
CA ARG A 43 -8.08 11.47 -0.03
C ARG A 43 -7.31 12.77 0.10
N GLU A 44 -7.98 13.92 0.00
CA GLU A 44 -7.32 15.22 0.07
C GLU A 44 -6.69 15.47 1.44
N ALA A 45 -7.38 15.09 2.53
CA ALA A 45 -6.85 15.19 3.88
C ALA A 45 -5.62 14.28 4.07
N GLY A 46 -5.70 13.04 3.55
CA GLY A 46 -4.56 12.12 3.56
C GLY A 46 -3.37 12.64 2.77
N ALA A 47 -3.60 13.18 1.56
CA ALA A 47 -2.54 13.75 0.72
C ALA A 47 -1.89 14.99 1.36
N SER A 48 -2.69 15.89 1.93
CA SER A 48 -2.18 17.07 2.64
C SER A 48 -1.34 16.66 3.85
N MET A 49 -1.85 15.75 4.68
CA MET A 49 -1.14 15.28 5.87
C MET A 49 0.16 14.53 5.51
N ALA A 50 0.17 13.73 4.45
CA ALA A 50 1.38 13.08 3.96
C ALA A 50 2.40 14.09 3.46
N LYS A 51 1.96 15.15 2.77
CA LYS A 51 2.82 16.24 2.34
C LYS A 51 3.44 16.95 3.53
N ASP A 52 2.65 17.27 4.54
CA ASP A 52 3.15 17.97 5.74
C ASP A 52 4.10 17.08 6.55
N ALA A 53 3.81 15.77 6.67
CA ALA A 53 4.70 14.80 7.30
C ALA A 53 6.02 14.55 6.53
N SER A 54 6.10 15.00 5.27
CA SER A 54 7.32 14.92 4.44
C SER A 54 8.15 16.20 4.44
N ARG A 55 7.67 17.29 5.06
CA ARG A 55 8.41 18.55 5.15
C ARG A 55 9.37 18.51 6.32
N ASP A 56 10.54 19.11 6.13
CA ASP A 56 11.51 19.38 7.19
C ASP A 56 11.96 18.13 7.96
N THR A 57 11.98 16.98 7.29
CA THR A 57 12.47 15.70 7.82
C THR A 57 13.76 15.28 7.12
N ASP A 58 14.75 14.79 7.87
CA ASP A 58 15.98 14.22 7.30
C ASP A 58 15.72 12.97 6.44
N ALA A 59 14.67 12.22 6.78
CA ALA A 59 14.19 11.07 6.02
C ALA A 59 12.67 11.09 5.94
N VAL A 60 12.13 11.07 4.71
CA VAL A 60 10.68 11.08 4.50
C VAL A 60 10.08 9.77 5.03
N PRO A 61 9.00 9.82 5.84
CA PRO A 61 8.34 8.61 6.33
C PRO A 61 7.85 7.70 5.21
N ARG A 62 7.99 6.38 5.39
CA ARG A 62 7.60 5.38 4.38
C ARG A 62 6.13 5.51 3.96
N CYS A 63 5.24 5.71 4.94
CA CYS A 63 3.81 5.86 4.68
C CYS A 63 3.48 7.14 3.91
N ALA A 64 4.23 8.22 4.14
CA ALA A 64 4.05 9.48 3.40
C ALA A 64 4.43 9.29 1.93
N MET A 65 5.57 8.64 1.65
CA MET A 65 6.00 8.33 0.28
C MET A 65 4.94 7.52 -0.50
N ILE A 66 4.31 6.53 0.14
CA ILE A 66 3.24 5.73 -0.50
C ILE A 66 2.05 6.62 -0.87
N VAL A 67 1.57 7.45 0.05
CA VAL A 67 0.43 8.35 -0.20
C VAL A 67 0.76 9.36 -1.29
N LEU A 68 1.95 9.96 -1.26
CA LEU A 68 2.40 10.93 -2.25
C LEU A 68 2.59 10.29 -3.63
N ALA A 69 3.06 9.04 -3.71
CA ALA A 69 3.15 8.30 -4.96
C ALA A 69 1.76 8.02 -5.55
N LEU A 70 0.80 7.59 -4.73
CA LEU A 70 -0.59 7.36 -5.14
C LEU A 70 -1.28 8.65 -5.58
N ASP A 71 -1.07 9.76 -4.87
CA ASP A 71 -1.65 11.06 -5.24
C ASP A 71 -1.05 11.58 -6.56
N ALA A 72 0.28 11.50 -6.72
CA ALA A 72 0.93 11.84 -7.98
C ALA A 72 0.41 10.99 -9.14
N TYR A 73 0.30 9.67 -8.95
CA TYR A 73 -0.23 8.75 -9.96
C TYR A 73 -1.67 9.10 -10.37
N ARG A 74 -2.54 9.30 -9.38
CA ARG A 74 -3.95 9.68 -9.61
C ARG A 74 -4.08 10.95 -10.42
N ASN A 75 -3.22 11.93 -10.17
CA ASN A 75 -3.25 13.22 -10.86
C ASN A 75 -2.46 13.23 -12.17
N GLY A 76 -2.10 12.06 -12.73
CA GLY A 76 -1.37 11.96 -13.99
C GLY A 76 0.10 12.37 -13.92
N ARG A 77 0.62 12.65 -12.72
CA ARG A 77 2.02 13.04 -12.49
C ARG A 77 2.88 11.79 -12.35
N TYR A 78 2.92 10.96 -13.39
CA TYR A 78 3.54 9.63 -13.36
C TYR A 78 5.05 9.65 -13.07
N SER A 79 5.79 10.61 -13.63
CA SER A 79 7.22 10.77 -13.32
C SER A 79 7.45 11.12 -11.85
N GLN A 80 6.58 11.95 -11.26
CA GLN A 80 6.65 12.26 -9.83
C GLN A 80 6.28 11.05 -8.97
N ALA A 81 5.32 10.23 -9.40
CA ALA A 81 5.02 8.97 -8.73
C ALA A 81 6.26 8.06 -8.70
N LEU A 82 7.01 7.97 -9.80
CA LEU A 82 8.25 7.19 -9.85
C LEU A 82 9.30 7.67 -8.87
N VAL A 83 9.54 8.99 -8.80
CA VAL A 83 10.48 9.60 -7.83
C VAL A 83 10.16 9.16 -6.40
N TRP A 84 8.88 9.14 -6.01
CA TRP A 84 8.48 8.65 -4.68
C TRP A 84 8.69 7.15 -4.51
N THR A 85 8.50 6.35 -5.56
CA THR A 85 8.77 4.91 -5.50
C THR A 85 10.25 4.56 -5.45
N GLU A 86 11.13 5.36 -6.05
CA GLU A 86 12.57 5.11 -6.11
C GLU A 86 13.29 5.46 -4.80
N GLN A 87 12.80 6.46 -4.07
CA GLN A 87 13.37 6.85 -2.77
C GLN A 87 13.22 5.79 -1.67
N MET A 88 12.39 4.77 -1.88
CA MET A 88 12.16 3.74 -0.86
C MET A 88 13.19 2.61 -0.96
N ASN A 89 14.01 2.48 0.07
CA ASN A 89 14.84 1.30 0.28
C ASN A 89 13.96 0.15 0.79
N GLY A 90 13.73 -0.88 -0.03
CA GLY A 90 13.05 -2.12 0.35
C GLY A 90 11.85 -2.48 -0.53
N SER A 91 11.45 -3.75 -0.50
CA SER A 91 10.29 -4.23 -1.26
C SER A 91 8.99 -3.84 -0.56
N SER A 92 8.13 -3.11 -1.27
CA SER A 92 6.70 -2.99 -0.94
C SER A 92 5.92 -3.42 -2.16
N PRO A 93 5.06 -4.46 -2.06
CA PRO A 93 4.24 -4.88 -3.18
C PRO A 93 3.43 -3.73 -3.79
N LEU A 94 2.92 -2.80 -2.96
CA LEU A 94 2.20 -1.64 -3.46
C LEU A 94 3.12 -0.66 -4.21
N MET A 95 4.35 -0.44 -3.74
CA MET A 95 5.26 0.48 -4.45
C MET A 95 5.70 -0.09 -5.80
N SER A 96 5.97 -1.39 -5.89
CA SER A 96 6.25 -2.05 -7.17
C SER A 96 5.05 -1.94 -8.12
N VAL A 97 3.82 -2.07 -7.60
CA VAL A 97 2.59 -1.82 -8.36
C VAL A 97 2.54 -0.39 -8.90
N ILE A 98 2.75 0.62 -8.05
CA ILE A 98 2.70 2.03 -8.45
C ILE A 98 3.79 2.32 -9.48
N ARG A 99 5.01 1.80 -9.26
CA ARG A 99 6.17 1.98 -10.15
C ARG A 99 5.91 1.37 -11.52
N ALA A 100 5.53 0.09 -11.57
CA ALA A 100 5.21 -0.58 -12.82
C ALA A 100 4.06 0.12 -13.55
N ALA A 101 2.99 0.50 -12.83
CA ALA A 101 1.87 1.21 -13.42
C ALA A 101 2.28 2.59 -13.98
N ALA A 102 3.15 3.32 -13.29
CA ALA A 102 3.64 4.63 -13.72
C ALA A 102 4.54 4.52 -14.96
N LEU A 103 5.47 3.55 -14.99
CA LEU A 103 6.29 3.26 -16.16
C LEU A 103 5.44 2.89 -17.39
N GLY A 104 4.39 2.10 -17.18
CA GLY A 104 3.43 1.76 -18.23
C GLY A 104 2.65 2.96 -18.75
N GLN A 105 2.21 3.88 -17.88
CA GLN A 105 1.55 5.10 -18.32
C GLN A 105 2.48 6.03 -19.11
N LEU A 106 3.77 6.05 -18.78
CA LEU A 106 4.79 6.80 -19.51
C LEU A 106 5.21 6.15 -20.83
N GLY A 107 4.80 4.90 -21.10
CA GLY A 107 5.23 4.14 -22.28
C GLY A 107 6.74 3.90 -22.31
N SER A 108 7.40 3.86 -21.14
CA SER A 108 8.84 3.69 -21.06
C SER A 108 9.27 2.27 -21.45
N ASP A 109 10.33 2.14 -22.26
CA ASP A 109 10.93 0.83 -22.56
C ASP A 109 11.46 0.12 -21.29
N GLN A 110 11.77 0.90 -20.24
CA GLN A 110 12.13 0.37 -18.92
C GLN A 110 10.95 -0.28 -18.18
N ALA A 111 9.70 -0.08 -18.64
CA ALA A 111 8.52 -0.69 -18.04
C ALA A 111 8.62 -2.22 -18.06
N LYS A 112 9.09 -2.81 -19.17
CA LYS A 112 9.26 -4.25 -19.32
C LYS A 112 10.39 -4.80 -18.44
N ALA A 113 11.55 -4.13 -18.46
CA ALA A 113 12.72 -4.54 -17.67
C ALA A 113 12.49 -4.47 -16.15
N ASN A 114 11.65 -3.55 -15.68
CA ASN A 114 11.29 -3.46 -14.26
C ASN A 114 10.20 -4.46 -13.87
N LEU A 115 9.27 -4.79 -14.77
CA LEU A 115 8.29 -5.85 -14.54
C LEU A 115 8.92 -7.24 -14.41
N ASP A 116 9.96 -7.54 -15.20
CA ASP A 116 10.68 -8.82 -15.14
C ASP A 116 11.39 -9.01 -13.79
N LYS A 117 11.75 -7.91 -13.11
CA LYS A 117 12.34 -7.91 -11.77
C LYS A 117 11.29 -7.88 -10.65
N GLU A 118 10.13 -7.30 -10.92
CA GLU A 118 9.05 -7.06 -9.97
C GLU A 118 7.75 -7.73 -10.46
N VAL A 119 7.74 -9.07 -10.55
CA VAL A 119 6.53 -9.82 -10.93
C VAL A 119 5.42 -9.57 -9.91
N VAL A 120 4.60 -8.55 -10.18
CA VAL A 120 3.38 -8.28 -9.44
C VAL A 120 2.38 -9.35 -9.83
N SER A 121 2.23 -10.38 -8.99
CA SER A 121 1.17 -11.36 -9.21
C SER A 121 -0.21 -10.70 -9.03
N PRO A 122 -1.25 -11.11 -9.79
CA PRO A 122 -2.61 -10.62 -9.60
C PRO A 122 -3.12 -10.79 -8.16
N THR A 123 -2.68 -11.84 -7.47
CA THR A 123 -3.01 -12.10 -6.07
C THR A 123 -2.33 -11.10 -5.13
N ALA A 124 -1.04 -10.79 -5.34
CA ALA A 124 -0.32 -9.79 -4.55
C ALA A 124 -0.89 -8.38 -4.77
N PHE A 125 -1.27 -8.06 -6.01
CA PHE A 125 -1.96 -6.82 -6.35
C PHE A 125 -3.29 -6.67 -5.60
N LYS A 126 -4.18 -7.67 -5.72
CA LYS A 126 -5.48 -7.68 -5.03
C LYS A 126 -5.31 -7.60 -3.52
N LYS A 127 -4.36 -8.34 -2.94
CA LYS A 127 -4.07 -8.31 -1.51
C LYS A 127 -3.62 -6.92 -1.06
N ALA A 128 -2.63 -6.33 -1.73
CA ALA A 128 -2.09 -5.02 -1.39
C ALA A 128 -3.16 -3.91 -1.46
N ILE A 129 -4.02 -3.95 -2.48
CA ILE A 129 -5.11 -2.99 -2.66
C ILE A 129 -6.18 -3.15 -1.56
N ASN A 130 -6.57 -4.38 -1.25
CA ASN A 130 -7.59 -4.67 -0.24
C ASN A 130 -7.12 -4.32 1.17
N GLU A 131 -5.85 -4.57 1.49
CA GLU A 131 -5.26 -4.24 2.80
C GLU A 131 -5.22 -2.73 3.06
N ILE A 132 -5.09 -1.94 2.00
CA ILE A 132 -4.97 -0.47 2.08
C ILE A 132 -6.33 0.21 1.91
N GLY A 133 -7.32 -0.49 1.34
CA GLY A 133 -8.65 0.06 1.11
C GLY A 133 -8.65 1.16 0.05
N LEU A 134 -7.86 0.98 -1.02
CA LEU A 134 -7.83 1.97 -2.11
C LEU A 134 -9.19 2.06 -2.80
N GLN A 135 -9.56 3.27 -3.20
CA GLN A 135 -10.83 3.51 -3.86
C GLN A 135 -10.87 2.87 -5.26
N PRO A 136 -12.04 2.37 -5.72
CA PRO A 136 -12.15 1.59 -6.95
C PRO A 136 -11.63 2.33 -8.20
N ASP A 137 -11.81 3.65 -8.27
CA ASP A 137 -11.33 4.48 -9.37
C ASP A 137 -9.81 4.45 -9.51
N LEU A 138 -9.08 4.59 -8.39
CA LEU A 138 -7.63 4.55 -8.36
C LEU A 138 -7.11 3.14 -8.67
N VAL A 139 -7.80 2.10 -8.20
CA VAL A 139 -7.50 0.70 -8.54
C VAL A 139 -7.58 0.51 -10.06
N SER A 140 -8.68 0.92 -10.69
CA SER A 140 -8.82 0.83 -12.15
C SER A 140 -7.77 1.65 -12.91
N MET A 141 -7.30 2.77 -12.37
CA MET A 141 -6.20 3.53 -12.97
C MET A 141 -4.89 2.74 -12.94
N LEU A 142 -4.56 2.14 -11.79
CA LEU A 142 -3.36 1.31 -11.62
C LEU A 142 -3.39 0.10 -12.55
N GLU A 143 -4.53 -0.58 -12.67
CA GLU A 143 -4.72 -1.71 -13.60
C GLU A 143 -4.40 -1.29 -15.05
N ARG A 144 -4.91 -0.14 -15.51
CA ARG A 144 -4.61 0.38 -16.85
C ARG A 144 -3.11 0.64 -17.04
N GLY A 145 -2.44 1.20 -16.04
CA GLY A 145 -0.99 1.42 -16.09
C GLY A 145 -0.21 0.10 -16.18
N LEU A 146 -0.58 -0.90 -15.39
CA LEU A 146 0.04 -2.22 -15.41
C LEU A 146 -0.15 -2.91 -16.77
N THR A 147 -1.35 -2.84 -17.36
CA THR A 147 -1.61 -3.36 -18.70
C THR A 147 -0.70 -2.70 -19.74
N LYS A 148 -0.55 -1.36 -19.70
CA LYS A 148 0.35 -0.64 -20.61
C LYS A 148 1.82 -0.98 -20.41
N ALA A 149 2.23 -1.30 -19.18
CA ALA A 149 3.60 -1.71 -18.89
C ALA A 149 3.96 -3.06 -19.54
N GLY A 150 2.97 -3.81 -20.04
CA GLY A 150 3.15 -5.17 -20.53
C GLY A 150 2.97 -6.22 -19.43
N SER A 151 2.54 -5.81 -18.23
CA SER A 151 2.05 -6.76 -17.24
C SER A 151 0.79 -7.37 -17.80
N ILE A 152 0.87 -8.66 -18.11
CA ILE A 152 -0.31 -9.49 -18.34
C ILE A 152 -1.00 -9.68 -16.99
N LEU A 153 -1.58 -8.61 -16.44
CA LEU A 153 -2.80 -8.76 -15.65
C LEU A 153 -3.84 -9.25 -16.65
N ASN A 154 -3.80 -10.56 -16.93
CA ASN A 154 -4.85 -11.28 -17.63
C ASN A 154 -6.05 -11.36 -16.68
N LEU A 155 -6.61 -10.20 -16.32
CA LEU A 155 -7.87 -10.09 -15.61
C LEU A 155 -8.96 -10.82 -16.40
N ARG A 156 -8.84 -10.84 -17.74
CA ARG A 156 -9.74 -11.55 -18.65
C ARG A 156 -9.55 -13.07 -18.69
N ALA A 157 -8.34 -13.61 -18.51
CA ALA A 157 -8.15 -15.07 -18.45
C ALA A 157 -8.42 -15.65 -17.05
N ALA A 158 -8.08 -14.90 -15.99
CA ALA A 158 -8.36 -15.30 -14.62
C ALA A 158 -9.86 -15.28 -14.28
N LEU A 159 -10.63 -14.30 -14.79
CA LEU A 159 -12.09 -14.27 -14.60
C LEU A 159 -12.85 -15.32 -15.43
N LEU A 160 -12.29 -15.76 -16.58
CA LEU A 160 -12.90 -16.81 -17.40
C LEU A 160 -12.59 -18.23 -16.88
N ALA A 161 -11.42 -18.45 -16.27
CA ALA A 161 -11.08 -19.73 -15.64
C ALA A 161 -11.92 -20.04 -14.37
N ASP A 162 -12.35 -19.00 -13.65
CA ASP A 162 -13.24 -19.14 -12.48
C ASP A 162 -14.71 -19.39 -12.88
N ALA A 163 -15.11 -19.10 -14.12
CA ALA A 163 -16.47 -19.38 -14.62
C ALA A 163 -16.64 -20.81 -15.14
N GLU A 164 -15.56 -21.46 -15.59
CA GLU A 164 -15.59 -22.84 -16.11
C GLU A 164 -15.38 -23.91 -15.01
N SER A 165 -14.87 -23.54 -13.84
CA SER A 165 -14.72 -24.44 -12.69
C SER A 165 -15.98 -24.44 -11.81
N GLY A 166 -17.07 -25.02 -12.33
CA GLY A 166 -18.31 -25.33 -11.62
C GLY A 166 -18.17 -26.36 -10.48
N LEU A 167 -17.11 -26.28 -9.67
CA LEU A 167 -16.86 -27.11 -8.49
C LEU A 167 -16.13 -26.31 -7.42
N TYR A 168 -16.83 -25.46 -6.67
CA TYR A 168 -16.45 -25.19 -5.26
C TYR A 168 -17.64 -24.71 -4.41
N SER A 169 -18.77 -25.41 -4.51
CA SER A 169 -19.85 -25.33 -3.54
C SER A 169 -19.49 -26.11 -2.25
N LYS A 170 -18.38 -25.82 -1.57
CA LYS A 170 -18.07 -26.30 -0.19
C LYS A 170 -16.73 -25.80 0.37
N SER A 171 -16.53 -24.49 0.59
CA SER A 171 -15.51 -24.05 1.58
C SER A 171 -15.62 -22.59 2.06
N LEU A 172 -16.72 -21.89 1.82
CA LEU A 172 -16.88 -20.50 2.32
C LEU A 172 -17.37 -20.42 3.77
N ARG A 173 -17.29 -21.50 4.54
CA ARG A 173 -17.73 -21.53 5.94
C ARG A 173 -16.60 -21.60 6.97
N ASP A 174 -15.32 -21.69 6.57
CA ASP A 174 -14.23 -21.96 7.54
C ASP A 174 -12.91 -21.17 7.38
N ARG A 175 -12.88 -20.05 6.64
CA ARG A 175 -11.70 -19.14 6.59
C ARG A 175 -11.88 -17.81 7.32
N ARG A 176 -12.57 -17.82 8.47
CA ARG A 176 -12.35 -16.82 9.52
C ARG A 176 -11.22 -17.31 10.44
N ARG A 177 -9.96 -17.27 9.99
CA ARG A 177 -8.74 -17.34 10.83
C ARG A 177 -7.49 -17.39 9.95
N SER A 178 -6.83 -16.25 9.80
CA SER A 178 -5.42 -16.00 9.43
C SER A 178 -5.40 -14.58 8.86
N GLY A 179 -4.88 -13.55 9.52
CA GLY A 179 -3.68 -13.49 10.35
C GLY A 179 -2.63 -12.74 9.55
N CYS A 180 -2.62 -11.40 9.64
CA CYS A 180 -1.44 -10.64 9.22
C CYS A 180 -0.31 -11.01 10.19
N SER A 181 0.52 -11.96 9.78
CA SER A 181 1.83 -12.20 10.39
C SER A 181 2.74 -11.01 10.07
N VAL A 182 3.35 -10.53 11.13
CA VAL A 182 4.59 -9.75 11.15
C VAL A 182 5.68 -10.64 10.55
N ASP A 183 6.55 -10.11 9.69
CA ASP A 183 7.91 -10.65 9.59
C ASP A 183 8.77 -9.90 10.61
N PRO A 184 9.36 -10.57 11.61
CA PRO A 184 10.24 -9.96 12.57
C PRO A 184 11.68 -10.03 12.04
N VAL A 185 12.22 -8.89 11.62
CA VAL A 185 13.68 -8.72 11.56
C VAL A 185 13.97 -7.38 12.24
N TYR A 186 14.79 -7.44 13.30
CA TYR A 186 15.15 -6.38 14.25
C TYR A 186 14.23 -6.12 15.45
N ILE A 187 14.21 -7.04 16.42
CA ILE A 187 14.34 -6.67 17.84
C ILE A 187 15.41 -7.59 18.43
N SER A 188 16.67 -7.16 18.35
CA SER A 188 17.74 -7.71 19.16
C SER A 188 17.81 -6.92 20.46
N SER A 189 17.67 -7.64 21.58
CA SER A 189 18.19 -7.28 22.90
C SER A 189 17.56 -6.05 23.56
N LEU A 190 16.57 -6.25 24.44
CA LEU A 190 16.33 -5.48 25.68
C LEU A 190 15.13 -6.05 26.47
N ASP A 191 15.18 -7.35 26.83
CA ASP A 191 14.23 -7.93 27.79
C ASP A 191 14.94 -8.93 28.74
N LYS A 192 16.08 -8.49 29.26
CA LYS A 192 16.57 -8.92 30.57
C LYS A 192 16.54 -7.69 31.45
N ILE A 193 15.59 -7.67 32.39
CA ILE A 193 15.61 -7.11 33.74
C ILE A 193 14.14 -6.85 34.08
N ASP A 194 13.52 -7.82 34.75
CA ASP A 194 12.68 -7.57 35.94
C ASP A 194 12.09 -8.89 36.43
N SER A 195 12.92 -9.60 37.20
CA SER A 195 12.51 -10.64 38.14
C SER A 195 13.52 -10.65 39.27
N TYR A 196 13.40 -9.68 40.18
CA TYR A 196 13.90 -9.72 41.56
C TYR A 196 13.12 -8.68 42.40
N HIS A 197 12.00 -9.12 42.98
CA HIS A 197 11.69 -9.08 44.42
C HIS A 197 10.24 -9.48 44.69
#